data_AF-A0A3D5NLI3-F1
#
_entry.id   AF-A0A3D5NLI3-F1
#
_cell.length_a   1.000
_cell.length_b   1.000
_cell.length_c   1.000
_cell.angle_alpha   90.00
_cell.angle_beta   90.00
_cell.angle_gamma   90.00
#
_symmetry.space_group_name_H-M   'P 1'
#
loop_
_entity.id
_entity.type
_entity.pdbx_description
1 polymer ?
#
loop_
_entity_poly.entity_id
_entity_poly.type
_entity_poly.pdbx_seq_one_letter_code
_entity_poly.pdbx_strand_id
1 'polypeptide(L)'
;TGSTIDNQWSLTNGPFSEDTFSKLPEQDWTLLVQGVDRFVDEIYDLIKHFDFIPRWRFDDVMISYAAKGGSVGPHFDYYDVFLLQGSGRRRWHISSKHCELDNYLDDVPLRIMNTFEAEHVWDVEPGDVLYVPPKVAHHGVSLDDECTTLSFGYRAYSKQELFESIDQQSSDRNQYYQDPIWENQNTPALIPSSAINQAQKILNINTEEFACFVTQLDTLDVQLLQYFEVDEFDKNAHYQLHPSCKIAYLLEGETLKVFINGEQFDTQAFETQTMVQFCNNRTINADQYPELTIHLFKKNLVVIID
;
A
#
# COMPACT_ATOMS: atom_id res chain seq x y z
N THR A 1 6.06 23.27 -3.48
CA THR A 1 5.58 24.13 -4.59
C THR A 1 6.49 23.92 -5.78
N GLY A 2 6.06 24.24 -7.00
CA GLY A 2 7.00 24.13 -8.12
C GLY A 2 6.39 24.45 -9.47
N SER A 3 7.27 24.75 -10.42
CA SER A 3 6.95 25.09 -11.79
C SER A 3 7.69 24.13 -12.73
N THR A 4 6.95 23.46 -13.62
CA THR A 4 7.54 22.71 -14.72
C THR A 4 8.20 23.60 -15.77
N ILE A 5 7.88 24.91 -15.78
CA ILE A 5 8.45 25.88 -16.71
C ILE A 5 9.86 26.28 -16.26
N ASP A 6 10.04 26.49 -14.96
CA ASP A 6 11.29 27.00 -14.39
C ASP A 6 12.17 25.89 -13.79
N ASN A 7 11.68 24.64 -13.76
CA ASN A 7 12.31 23.48 -13.11
C ASN A 7 12.73 23.72 -11.66
N GLN A 8 12.03 24.62 -10.97
CA GLN A 8 12.25 24.88 -9.55
C GLN A 8 11.20 24.17 -8.74
N TRP A 9 11.64 23.23 -7.91
CA TRP A 9 10.80 22.39 -7.07
C TRP A 9 11.22 22.50 -5.62
N SER A 10 10.25 22.79 -4.76
CA SER A 10 10.43 22.78 -3.32
C SER A 10 9.52 21.75 -2.68
N LEU A 11 10.08 21.02 -1.72
CA LEU A 11 9.36 20.07 -0.88
C LEU A 11 9.52 20.52 0.57
N THR A 12 8.43 20.49 1.32
CA THR A 12 8.44 20.66 2.77
C THR A 12 7.62 19.50 3.33
N ASN A 13 8.10 18.88 4.40
CA ASN A 13 7.40 17.78 5.06
C ASN A 13 6.69 18.30 6.30
N GLY A 14 5.53 17.70 6.60
CA GLY A 14 4.78 17.99 7.79
C GLY A 14 5.45 17.46 9.08
N PRO A 15 4.79 17.66 10.25
CA PRO A 15 3.48 18.30 10.40
C PRO A 15 3.53 19.82 10.14
N PHE A 16 2.44 20.37 9.62
CA PHE A 16 2.30 21.79 9.32
C PHE A 16 1.42 22.50 10.35
N SER A 17 1.56 23.81 10.46
CA SER A 17 0.66 24.68 11.23
C SER A 17 -0.18 25.56 10.31
N GLU A 18 -1.24 26.19 10.83
CA GLU A 18 -2.06 27.15 10.08
C GLU A 18 -1.23 28.30 9.47
N ASP A 19 -0.17 28.73 10.18
CA ASP A 19 0.77 29.76 9.69
C ASP A 19 1.48 29.32 8.41
N THR A 20 1.75 28.03 8.22
CA THR A 20 2.31 27.50 6.97
C THR A 20 1.37 27.76 5.79
N PHE A 21 0.08 27.44 5.94
CA PHE A 21 -0.91 27.60 4.89
C PHE A 21 -1.20 29.07 4.57
N SER A 22 -1.14 29.97 5.57
CA SER A 22 -1.35 31.41 5.38
C SER A 22 -0.31 32.09 4.49
N LYS A 23 0.85 31.44 4.28
CA LYS A 23 1.98 31.96 3.50
C LYS A 23 2.09 31.36 2.11
N LEU A 24 1.22 30.42 1.75
CA LEU A 24 1.24 29.79 0.43
C LEU A 24 0.81 30.79 -0.65
N PRO A 25 1.41 30.72 -1.85
CA PRO A 25 0.95 31.50 -2.99
C PRO A 25 -0.45 31.07 -3.42
N GLU A 26 -1.12 31.88 -4.24
CA GLU A 26 -2.46 31.55 -4.77
C GLU A 26 -2.45 30.36 -5.75
N GLN A 27 -1.31 30.04 -6.36
CA GLN A 27 -1.17 29.07 -7.46
C GLN A 27 0.13 28.25 -7.33
N ASP A 28 0.26 27.19 -8.16
CA ASP A 28 1.49 26.41 -8.35
C ASP A 28 2.01 25.67 -7.10
N TRP A 29 1.07 25.19 -6.29
CA TRP A 29 1.36 24.32 -5.15
C TRP A 29 0.33 23.22 -4.98
N THR A 30 0.77 22.15 -4.33
CA THR A 30 -0.06 21.00 -3.96
C THR A 30 0.34 20.52 -2.57
N LEU A 31 -0.64 20.08 -1.80
CA LEU A 31 -0.50 19.36 -0.53
C LEU A 31 -0.87 17.90 -0.79
N LEU A 32 -0.09 16.97 -0.24
CA LEU A 32 -0.37 15.55 -0.27
C LEU A 32 -0.45 15.06 1.17
N VAL A 33 -1.51 14.31 1.48
CA VAL A 33 -1.69 13.65 2.78
C VAL A 33 -1.82 12.16 2.52
N GLN A 34 -0.89 11.38 3.08
CA GLN A 34 -0.84 9.92 2.94
C GLN A 34 -1.78 9.26 3.95
N GLY A 35 -2.26 8.06 3.64
CA GLY A 35 -2.99 7.23 4.59
C GLY A 35 -4.29 7.83 5.13
N VAL A 36 -5.00 8.66 4.36
CA VAL A 36 -6.19 9.38 4.86
C VAL A 36 -7.32 8.41 5.22
N ASP A 37 -7.38 7.26 4.56
CA ASP A 37 -8.27 6.15 4.88
C ASP A 37 -8.13 5.61 6.30
N ARG A 38 -7.00 5.87 6.98
CA ARG A 38 -6.81 5.46 8.39
C ARG A 38 -7.47 6.40 9.38
N PHE A 39 -7.85 7.61 8.95
CA PHE A 39 -8.32 8.69 9.81
C PHE A 39 -9.75 9.15 9.48
N VAL A 40 -10.24 8.88 8.28
CA VAL A 40 -11.55 9.33 7.81
C VAL A 40 -12.34 8.13 7.32
N ASP A 41 -13.37 7.76 8.08
CA ASP A 41 -14.17 6.56 7.84
C ASP A 41 -14.83 6.58 6.46
N GLU A 42 -15.31 7.74 6.00
CA GLU A 42 -15.92 7.87 4.68
C GLU A 42 -14.91 7.59 3.55
N ILE A 43 -13.62 7.86 3.76
CA ILE A 43 -12.56 7.53 2.80
C ILE A 43 -12.24 6.04 2.85
N TYR A 44 -12.17 5.45 4.05
CA TYR A 44 -12.01 4.00 4.20
C TYR A 44 -13.12 3.24 3.47
N ASP A 45 -14.35 3.73 3.60
CA ASP A 45 -15.54 3.17 3.01
C ASP A 45 -15.49 3.13 1.48
N LEU A 46 -14.82 4.08 0.84
CA LEU A 46 -14.67 4.10 -0.62
C LEU A 46 -13.80 2.95 -1.13
N ILE A 47 -12.91 2.39 -0.31
CA ILE A 47 -12.01 1.32 -0.74
C ILE A 47 -12.80 0.07 -1.17
N LYS A 48 -14.02 -0.15 -0.64
CA LYS A 48 -14.86 -1.29 -1.04
C LYS A 48 -15.20 -1.33 -2.53
N HIS A 49 -15.18 -0.17 -3.20
CA HIS A 49 -15.38 -0.09 -4.64
C HIS A 49 -14.19 -0.62 -5.45
N PHE A 50 -13.04 -0.83 -4.81
CA PHE A 50 -11.79 -1.30 -5.39
C PHE A 50 -11.41 -2.74 -4.99
N ASP A 51 -12.31 -3.45 -4.29
CA ASP A 51 -12.11 -4.83 -3.81
C ASP A 51 -12.15 -5.89 -4.92
N PHE A 52 -12.27 -5.47 -6.18
CA PHE A 52 -11.98 -6.32 -7.33
C PHE A 52 -10.48 -6.65 -7.47
N ILE A 53 -9.59 -5.90 -6.79
CA ILE A 53 -8.20 -6.27 -6.57
C ILE A 53 -8.04 -6.77 -5.13
N PRO A 54 -7.32 -7.88 -4.88
CA PRO A 54 -7.13 -8.41 -3.54
C PRO A 54 -6.57 -7.38 -2.56
N ARG A 55 -7.21 -7.25 -1.38
CA ARG A 55 -6.85 -6.28 -0.32
C ARG A 55 -5.40 -6.36 0.17
N TRP A 56 -4.73 -7.50 0.04
CA TRP A 56 -3.30 -7.61 0.41
C TRP A 56 -2.40 -6.77 -0.51
N ARG A 57 -2.85 -6.44 -1.73
CA ARG A 57 -2.15 -5.52 -2.65
C ARG A 57 -2.46 -4.06 -2.38
N PHE A 58 -3.55 -3.73 -1.71
CA PHE A 58 -3.92 -2.34 -1.44
C PHE A 58 -2.96 -1.72 -0.40
N ASP A 59 -2.59 -0.46 -0.58
CA ASP A 59 -1.67 0.22 0.34
C ASP A 59 -2.39 1.30 1.17
N ASP A 60 -2.85 2.36 0.51
CA ASP A 60 -3.54 3.47 1.16
C ASP A 60 -4.38 4.31 0.18
N VAL A 61 -5.12 5.28 0.75
CA VAL A 61 -5.69 6.40 0.00
C VAL A 61 -4.91 7.67 0.34
N MET A 62 -4.05 8.09 -0.58
CA MET A 62 -3.42 9.41 -0.54
C MET A 62 -4.39 10.45 -1.12
N ILE A 63 -4.58 11.56 -0.45
CA ILE A 63 -5.39 12.68 -0.98
C ILE A 63 -4.49 13.87 -1.26
N SER A 64 -4.60 14.40 -2.47
CA SER A 64 -3.98 15.66 -2.85
C SER A 64 -5.01 16.79 -2.87
N TYR A 65 -4.60 17.95 -2.40
CA TYR A 65 -5.23 19.24 -2.70
C TYR A 65 -4.24 20.07 -3.52
N ALA A 66 -4.69 20.66 -4.62
CA ALA A 66 -3.88 21.52 -5.45
C ALA A 66 -4.61 22.84 -5.73
N ALA A 67 -3.90 23.94 -5.52
CA ALA A 67 -4.27 25.21 -6.11
C ALA A 67 -4.14 25.15 -7.64
N LYS A 68 -4.68 26.13 -8.36
CA LYS A 68 -4.56 26.19 -9.81
C LYS A 68 -3.09 26.12 -10.26
N GLY A 69 -2.81 25.32 -11.29
CA GLY A 69 -1.44 25.05 -11.75
C GLY A 69 -0.67 24.05 -10.89
N GLY A 70 -1.15 23.76 -9.67
CA GLY A 70 -0.53 22.82 -8.74
C GLY A 70 -0.35 21.42 -9.35
N SER A 71 0.87 20.91 -9.23
CA SER A 71 1.33 19.64 -9.78
C SER A 71 2.47 19.07 -8.93
N VAL A 72 2.71 17.77 -9.03
CA VAL A 72 3.92 17.10 -8.50
C VAL A 72 4.99 16.90 -9.59
N GLY A 73 4.73 17.37 -10.81
CA GLY A 73 5.56 17.17 -11.98
C GLY A 73 5.31 15.82 -12.68
N PRO A 74 5.86 15.61 -13.89
CA PRO A 74 5.82 14.33 -14.57
C PRO A 74 6.64 13.29 -13.81
N HIS A 75 6.04 12.14 -13.52
CA HIS A 75 6.69 11.03 -12.82
C HIS A 75 6.04 9.71 -13.23
N PHE A 76 6.64 8.59 -12.84
CA PHE A 76 6.03 7.27 -12.95
C PHE A 76 6.27 6.48 -11.66
N ASP A 77 5.38 5.53 -11.40
CA ASP A 77 5.43 4.67 -10.23
C ASP A 77 5.56 3.20 -10.61
N TYR A 78 5.92 2.37 -9.64
CA TYR A 78 5.99 0.92 -9.81
C TYR A 78 4.72 0.19 -9.40
N TYR A 79 3.70 0.93 -8.99
CA TYR A 79 2.46 0.40 -8.50
C TYR A 79 1.27 0.83 -9.35
N ASP A 80 0.20 0.06 -9.24
CA ASP A 80 -1.11 0.38 -9.76
C ASP A 80 -1.72 1.53 -8.93
N VAL A 81 -2.37 2.48 -9.59
CA VAL A 81 -3.12 3.55 -8.89
C VAL A 81 -4.41 3.88 -9.63
N PHE A 82 -5.48 4.11 -8.87
CA PHE A 82 -6.71 4.73 -9.38
C PHE A 82 -6.82 6.14 -8.84
N LEU A 83 -6.89 7.10 -9.75
CA LEU A 83 -6.96 8.52 -9.48
C LEU A 83 -8.43 8.95 -9.63
N LEU A 84 -9.16 8.97 -8.52
CA LEU A 84 -10.52 9.49 -8.46
C LEU A 84 -10.48 11.01 -8.32
N GLN A 85 -11.11 11.70 -9.26
CA GLN A 85 -11.23 13.15 -9.20
C GLN A 85 -12.29 13.54 -8.16
N GLY A 86 -11.86 14.28 -7.14
CA GLY A 86 -12.71 14.77 -6.05
C GLY A 86 -13.40 16.07 -6.44
N SER A 87 -12.87 17.19 -6.00
CA SER A 87 -13.31 18.56 -6.34
C SER A 87 -12.49 19.16 -7.47
N GLY A 88 -13.06 20.13 -8.20
CA GLY A 88 -12.40 20.81 -9.31
C GLY A 88 -12.01 19.88 -10.45
N ARG A 89 -11.32 20.44 -11.45
CA ARG A 89 -10.85 19.69 -12.62
C ARG A 89 -9.34 19.59 -12.67
N ARG A 90 -8.84 18.46 -13.18
CA ARG A 90 -7.41 18.19 -13.36
C ARG A 90 -7.14 17.75 -14.79
N ARG A 91 -6.06 18.28 -15.39
CA ARG A 91 -5.54 17.79 -16.66
C ARG A 91 -4.47 16.74 -16.41
N TRP A 92 -4.70 15.52 -16.87
CA TRP A 92 -3.75 14.42 -16.84
C TRP A 92 -3.09 14.24 -18.20
N HIS A 93 -1.76 14.32 -18.24
CA HIS A 93 -0.96 13.87 -19.37
C HIS A 93 -0.37 12.50 -19.03
N ILE A 94 -0.50 11.53 -19.94
CA ILE A 94 -0.09 10.14 -19.73
C ILE A 94 0.86 9.68 -20.84
N SER A 95 1.88 8.90 -20.48
CA SER A 95 2.89 8.39 -21.41
C SER A 95 3.50 7.06 -20.95
N SER A 96 3.75 6.16 -21.89
CA SER A 96 4.53 4.93 -21.71
C SER A 96 6.02 5.12 -22.08
N LYS A 97 6.39 6.30 -22.56
CA LYS A 97 7.75 6.61 -23.02
C LYS A 97 8.65 7.04 -21.86
N HIS A 98 9.94 6.73 -21.99
CA HIS A 98 11.01 7.20 -21.09
C HIS A 98 10.79 6.87 -19.59
N CYS A 99 10.05 5.81 -19.28
CA CYS A 99 9.75 5.34 -17.91
C CYS A 99 10.90 4.49 -17.33
N GLU A 100 12.10 5.06 -17.32
CA GLU A 100 13.31 4.44 -16.78
C GLU A 100 13.91 5.27 -15.64
N LEU A 101 14.62 4.59 -14.72
CA LEU A 101 15.07 5.19 -13.46
C LEU A 101 16.17 6.25 -13.60
N ASP A 102 16.79 6.37 -14.77
CA ASP A 102 17.82 7.37 -15.07
C ASP A 102 17.26 8.64 -15.73
N ASN A 103 15.96 8.67 -16.04
CA ASN A 103 15.29 9.83 -16.62
C ASN A 103 14.68 10.73 -15.54
N TYR A 104 15.52 11.36 -14.71
CA TYR A 104 15.06 12.35 -13.72
C TYR A 104 15.88 13.63 -13.76
N LEU A 105 15.26 14.72 -13.32
CA LEU A 105 15.97 15.97 -13.06
C LEU A 105 16.99 15.76 -11.92
N ASP A 106 18.19 16.30 -12.12
CA ASP A 106 19.20 16.37 -11.07
C ASP A 106 18.83 17.46 -10.04
N ASP A 107 19.32 17.31 -8.80
CA ASP A 107 19.23 18.31 -7.73
C ASP A 107 17.81 18.80 -7.36
N VAL A 108 16.78 17.99 -7.58
CA VAL A 108 15.41 18.24 -7.11
C VAL A 108 15.00 17.26 -6.00
N PRO A 109 14.16 17.70 -5.04
CA PRO A 109 13.75 16.85 -3.91
C PRO A 109 12.71 15.77 -4.29
N LEU A 110 12.21 15.80 -5.53
CA LEU A 110 11.14 14.94 -6.04
C LEU A 110 11.63 14.18 -7.27
N ARG A 111 11.10 12.98 -7.50
CA ARG A 111 11.41 12.18 -8.70
C ARG A 111 10.66 12.71 -9.91
N ILE A 112 11.20 13.75 -10.53
CA ILE A 112 10.57 14.43 -11.67
C ILE A 112 11.29 14.07 -12.94
N MET A 113 10.57 13.59 -13.94
CA MET A 113 11.14 13.15 -15.20
C MET A 113 11.81 14.30 -15.94
N ASN A 114 13.02 14.08 -16.44
CA ASN A 114 13.75 15.07 -17.23
C ASN A 114 13.13 15.22 -18.64
N THR A 115 12.79 14.09 -19.27
CA THR A 115 12.09 14.05 -20.56
C THR A 115 10.71 13.44 -20.38
N PHE A 116 9.67 14.17 -20.78
CA PHE A 116 8.28 13.70 -20.77
C PHE A 116 7.58 14.08 -22.09
N GLU A 117 7.10 13.08 -22.82
CA GLU A 117 6.33 13.27 -24.06
C GLU A 117 4.94 12.66 -23.87
N ALA A 118 3.92 13.51 -23.71
CA ALA A 118 2.55 13.07 -23.50
C ALA A 118 2.00 12.32 -24.72
N GLU A 119 1.48 11.11 -24.50
CA GLU A 119 0.79 10.32 -25.53
C GLU A 119 -0.72 10.53 -25.47
N HIS A 120 -1.26 10.70 -24.27
CA HIS A 120 -2.66 10.99 -24.03
C HIS A 120 -2.83 12.18 -23.08
N VAL A 121 -3.92 12.93 -23.28
CA VAL A 121 -4.29 14.07 -22.45
C VAL A 121 -5.78 14.02 -22.18
N TRP A 122 -6.15 14.09 -20.90
CA TRP A 122 -7.53 14.08 -20.44
C TRP A 122 -7.75 15.18 -19.41
N ASP A 123 -8.87 15.89 -19.53
CA ASP A 123 -9.38 16.75 -18.47
C ASP A 123 -10.45 15.93 -17.74
N VAL A 124 -10.26 15.70 -16.43
CA VAL A 124 -11.19 14.92 -15.60
C VAL A 124 -11.99 15.85 -14.69
N GLU A 125 -13.25 15.49 -14.46
CA GLU A 125 -14.21 16.20 -13.61
C GLU A 125 -14.57 15.36 -12.38
N PRO A 126 -15.17 15.95 -11.33
CA PRO A 126 -15.60 15.23 -10.13
C PRO A 126 -16.37 13.94 -10.43
N GLY A 127 -15.87 12.81 -9.90
CA GLY A 127 -16.42 11.48 -10.11
C GLY A 127 -15.76 10.66 -11.22
N ASP A 128 -14.96 11.27 -12.10
CA ASP A 128 -14.15 10.53 -13.06
C ASP A 128 -13.02 9.75 -12.35
N VAL A 129 -12.70 8.57 -12.87
CA VAL A 129 -11.60 7.73 -12.36
C VAL A 129 -10.62 7.42 -13.48
N LEU A 130 -9.35 7.78 -13.28
CA LEU A 130 -8.25 7.41 -14.16
C LEU A 130 -7.42 6.29 -13.53
N TYR A 131 -7.32 5.15 -14.21
CA TYR A 131 -6.40 4.08 -13.83
C TYR A 131 -5.03 4.27 -14.51
N VAL A 132 -3.96 4.19 -13.72
CA VAL A 132 -2.57 4.24 -14.21
C VAL A 132 -1.85 2.96 -13.75
N PRO A 133 -1.42 2.09 -14.68
CA PRO A 133 -0.66 0.89 -14.33
C PRO A 133 0.82 1.21 -14.01
N PRO A 134 1.56 0.25 -13.43
CA PRO A 134 2.99 0.39 -13.18
C PRO A 134 3.80 0.79 -14.42
N LYS A 135 4.82 1.61 -14.20
CA LYS A 135 5.74 2.15 -15.21
C LYS A 135 5.03 2.89 -16.35
N VAL A 136 3.91 3.55 -16.05
CA VAL A 136 3.30 4.56 -16.93
C VAL A 136 3.45 5.93 -16.29
N ALA A 137 4.09 6.82 -17.03
CA ALA A 137 4.30 8.19 -16.61
C ALA A 137 3.01 8.99 -16.67
N HIS A 138 2.81 9.83 -15.65
CA HIS A 138 1.66 10.68 -15.51
C HIS A 138 2.04 12.05 -14.95
N HIS A 139 1.34 13.07 -15.43
CA HIS A 139 1.53 14.45 -15.03
C HIS A 139 0.17 15.14 -14.91
N GLY A 140 -0.26 15.36 -13.67
CA GLY A 140 -1.55 15.93 -13.33
C GLY A 140 -1.44 17.39 -12.92
N VAL A 141 -2.05 18.29 -13.68
CA VAL A 141 -2.05 19.73 -13.42
C VAL A 141 -3.46 20.20 -13.07
N SER A 142 -3.61 20.84 -11.90
CA SER A 142 -4.87 21.43 -11.50
C SER A 142 -5.30 22.56 -12.45
N LEU A 143 -6.54 22.53 -12.93
CA LEU A 143 -7.10 23.55 -13.81
C LEU A 143 -7.88 24.65 -13.06
N ASP A 144 -8.39 24.32 -11.88
CA ASP A 144 -9.24 25.17 -11.06
C ASP A 144 -8.56 25.52 -9.72
N ASP A 145 -9.09 26.50 -8.99
CA ASP A 145 -8.45 27.03 -7.77
C ASP A 145 -8.47 26.06 -6.59
N GLU A 146 -9.45 25.14 -6.58
CA GLU A 146 -9.60 24.10 -5.56
C GLU A 146 -9.80 22.74 -6.24
N CYS A 147 -8.70 21.97 -6.36
CA CYS A 147 -8.73 20.65 -6.98
C CYS A 147 -8.29 19.58 -5.98
N THR A 148 -9.09 18.54 -5.80
CA THR A 148 -8.70 17.37 -5.02
C THR A 148 -8.69 16.10 -5.86
N THR A 149 -7.74 15.22 -5.56
CA THR A 149 -7.65 13.89 -6.19
C THR A 149 -7.36 12.87 -5.10
N LEU A 150 -8.16 11.80 -5.08
CA LEU A 150 -8.02 10.66 -4.19
C LEU A 150 -7.29 9.57 -4.98
N SER A 151 -6.10 9.20 -4.52
CA SER A 151 -5.25 8.21 -5.13
C SER A 151 -5.37 6.91 -4.34
N PHE A 152 -6.08 5.93 -4.89
CA PHE A 152 -6.17 4.58 -4.34
C PHE A 152 -4.93 3.81 -4.80
N GLY A 153 -3.92 3.77 -3.93
CA GLY A 153 -2.61 3.19 -4.20
C GLY A 153 -2.58 1.70 -3.92
N TYR A 154 -1.87 0.97 -4.76
CA TYR A 154 -1.50 -0.41 -4.51
C TYR A 154 -0.02 -0.51 -4.19
N ARG A 155 0.39 -1.59 -3.54
CA ARG A 155 1.78 -1.83 -3.20
C ARG A 155 2.48 -2.60 -4.32
N ALA A 156 3.71 -2.18 -4.57
CA ALA A 156 4.69 -2.93 -5.33
C ALA A 156 5.78 -3.41 -4.36
N TYR A 157 6.02 -4.72 -4.33
CA TYR A 157 7.03 -5.29 -3.44
C TYR A 157 8.37 -5.36 -4.13
N SER A 158 9.40 -4.83 -3.49
CA SER A 158 10.76 -4.97 -4.02
C SER A 158 11.35 -6.32 -3.64
N LYS A 159 12.27 -6.83 -4.47
CA LYS A 159 13.02 -8.05 -4.15
C LYS A 159 13.79 -7.92 -2.83
N GLN A 160 14.33 -6.73 -2.56
CA GLN A 160 15.11 -6.45 -1.35
C GLN A 160 14.22 -6.53 -0.10
N GLU A 161 13.08 -5.85 -0.15
CA GLU A 161 12.09 -5.82 0.94
C GLU A 161 11.57 -7.23 1.27
N LEU A 162 11.25 -8.02 0.25
CA LEU A 162 10.86 -9.41 0.44
C LEU A 162 11.95 -10.23 1.12
N PHE A 163 13.21 -10.07 0.69
CA PHE A 163 14.35 -10.77 1.27
C PHE A 163 14.60 -10.39 2.73
N GLU A 164 14.55 -9.10 3.05
CA GLU A 164 14.73 -8.58 4.41
C GLU A 164 13.62 -9.06 5.35
N SER A 165 12.38 -9.14 4.87
CA SER A 165 11.24 -9.63 5.68
C SER A 165 11.36 -11.12 6.00
N ILE A 166 11.73 -11.96 5.01
CA ILE A 166 11.92 -13.41 5.22
C ILE A 166 12.99 -13.66 6.29
N ASP A 167 14.12 -12.94 6.24
CA ASP A 167 15.21 -13.10 7.22
C ASP A 167 14.75 -12.80 8.66
N GLN A 168 13.90 -11.78 8.82
CA GLN A 168 13.33 -11.43 10.13
C GLN A 168 12.35 -12.49 10.64
N GLN A 169 11.50 -13.02 9.76
CA GLN A 169 10.40 -13.93 10.09
C GLN A 169 10.80 -15.41 10.18
N SER A 170 11.93 -15.80 9.58
CA SER A 170 12.32 -17.22 9.51
C SER A 170 12.48 -17.83 10.90
N SER A 171 11.67 -18.86 11.17
CA SER A 171 11.76 -19.66 12.40
C SER A 171 12.94 -20.65 12.37
N ASP A 172 13.43 -21.02 11.19
CA ASP A 172 14.54 -21.95 10.99
C ASP A 172 15.82 -21.24 10.57
N ARG A 173 16.33 -20.37 11.45
CA ARG A 173 17.62 -19.68 11.28
C ARG A 173 18.83 -20.63 11.25
N ASN A 174 18.61 -21.92 11.48
CA ASN A 174 19.66 -22.95 11.57
C ASN A 174 19.72 -23.82 10.31
N GLN A 175 19.05 -23.45 9.22
CA GLN A 175 19.16 -24.17 7.96
C GLN A 175 20.52 -23.88 7.30
N TYR A 176 21.45 -24.83 7.41
CA TYR A 176 22.76 -24.75 6.76
C TYR A 176 22.74 -25.34 5.36
N TYR A 177 23.58 -24.79 4.48
CA TYR A 177 23.87 -25.37 3.18
C TYR A 177 24.36 -26.83 3.32
N GLN A 178 23.75 -27.72 2.55
CA GLN A 178 24.09 -29.14 2.51
C GLN A 178 24.61 -29.49 1.12
N ASP A 179 25.85 -29.94 1.03
CA ASP A 179 26.50 -30.22 -0.25
C ASP A 179 25.67 -31.22 -1.10
N PRO A 180 25.16 -30.82 -2.27
CA PRO A 180 24.50 -31.75 -3.19
C PRO A 180 25.55 -32.64 -3.87
N ILE A 181 25.10 -33.65 -4.62
CA ILE A 181 26.02 -34.42 -5.47
C ILE A 181 26.65 -33.49 -6.51
N TRP A 182 27.98 -33.43 -6.52
CA TRP A 182 28.75 -32.64 -7.48
C TRP A 182 29.32 -33.56 -8.57
N GLU A 183 28.89 -33.34 -9.81
CA GLU A 183 29.40 -34.05 -10.98
C GLU A 183 30.50 -33.22 -11.67
N ASN A 184 31.63 -33.02 -11.00
CA ASN A 184 32.79 -32.32 -11.55
C ASN A 184 34.09 -33.02 -11.17
N GLN A 185 34.96 -33.29 -12.16
CA GLN A 185 36.28 -33.87 -11.94
C GLN A 185 37.36 -32.84 -12.25
N ASN A 186 38.38 -32.73 -11.38
CA ASN A 186 39.58 -31.89 -11.56
C ASN A 186 39.33 -30.39 -11.87
N THR A 187 38.21 -29.84 -11.39
CA THR A 187 37.82 -28.43 -11.61
C THR A 187 37.49 -27.73 -10.28
N PRO A 188 38.48 -27.51 -9.40
CA PRO A 188 38.25 -27.04 -8.02
C PRO A 188 37.70 -25.62 -7.90
N ALA A 189 37.76 -24.81 -8.96
CA ALA A 189 37.20 -23.46 -9.00
C ALA A 189 35.81 -23.40 -9.65
N LEU A 190 35.27 -24.53 -10.14
CA LEU A 190 33.95 -24.60 -10.75
C LEU A 190 32.87 -24.67 -9.67
N ILE A 191 31.91 -23.75 -9.74
CA ILE A 191 30.64 -23.86 -9.01
C ILE A 191 29.66 -24.64 -9.90
N PRO A 192 29.31 -25.90 -9.60
CA PRO A 192 28.39 -26.67 -10.42
C PRO A 192 26.96 -26.16 -10.27
N SER A 193 26.12 -26.38 -11.29
CA SER A 193 24.70 -25.99 -11.24
C SER A 193 23.94 -26.62 -10.07
N SER A 194 24.34 -27.82 -9.63
CA SER A 194 23.74 -28.46 -8.45
C SER A 194 23.93 -27.64 -7.17
N ALA A 195 25.09 -26.97 -7.01
CA ALA A 195 25.34 -26.10 -5.88
C ALA A 195 24.45 -24.85 -5.89
N ILE A 196 24.25 -24.25 -7.07
CA ILE A 196 23.34 -23.11 -7.24
C ILE A 196 21.90 -23.51 -6.90
N ASN A 197 21.44 -24.66 -7.42
CA ASN A 197 20.11 -25.18 -7.14
C ASN A 197 19.90 -25.45 -5.64
N GLN A 198 20.94 -25.91 -4.94
CA GLN A 198 20.87 -26.10 -3.49
C GLN A 198 20.76 -24.77 -2.74
N ALA A 199 21.51 -23.75 -3.14
CA ALA A 199 21.41 -22.42 -2.56
C ALA A 199 20.01 -21.81 -2.78
N GLN A 200 19.43 -21.97 -3.98
CA GLN A 200 18.08 -21.50 -4.31
C GLN A 200 17.00 -22.16 -3.45
N LYS A 201 17.15 -23.44 -3.07
CA LYS A 201 16.21 -24.14 -2.19
C LYS A 201 16.17 -23.54 -0.78
N ILE A 202 17.31 -23.10 -0.26
CA ILE A 202 17.43 -22.52 1.08
C ILE A 202 16.76 -21.14 1.14
N LEU A 203 16.85 -20.37 0.05
CA LEU A 203 16.25 -19.03 -0.04
C LEU A 203 14.79 -19.05 -0.50
N ASN A 204 14.16 -20.22 -0.63
CA ASN A 204 12.82 -20.30 -1.18
C ASN A 204 11.78 -19.86 -0.15
N ILE A 205 11.10 -18.74 -0.42
CA ILE A 205 9.97 -18.28 0.39
C ILE A 205 8.84 -19.31 0.39
N ASN A 206 8.32 -19.61 1.59
CA ASN A 206 7.15 -20.47 1.74
C ASN A 206 5.84 -19.65 1.77
N THR A 207 4.70 -20.34 1.71
CA THR A 207 3.38 -19.69 1.59
C THR A 207 3.02 -18.84 2.83
N GLU A 208 3.42 -19.28 4.02
CA GLU A 208 3.15 -18.58 5.29
C GLU A 208 4.04 -17.33 5.42
N GLU A 209 5.33 -17.44 5.10
CA GLU A 209 6.27 -16.30 5.04
C GLU A 209 5.76 -15.22 4.09
N PHE A 210 5.24 -15.61 2.92
CA PHE A 210 4.64 -14.66 1.99
C PHE A 210 3.38 -14.01 2.57
N ALA A 211 2.51 -14.78 3.23
CA ALA A 211 1.28 -14.26 3.82
C ALA A 211 1.56 -13.29 4.99
N CYS A 212 2.55 -13.61 5.84
CA CYS A 212 3.05 -12.72 6.88
C CYS A 212 3.65 -11.45 6.27
N PHE A 213 4.47 -11.56 5.23
CA PHE A 213 5.04 -10.41 4.53
C PHE A 213 3.98 -9.45 3.99
N VAL A 214 2.98 -9.94 3.24
CA VAL A 214 1.98 -9.06 2.62
C VAL A 214 0.97 -8.48 3.62
N THR A 215 0.84 -9.07 4.81
CA THR A 215 0.02 -8.55 5.91
C THR A 215 0.82 -7.73 6.92
N GLN A 216 2.13 -7.54 6.72
CA GLN A 216 2.96 -6.75 7.61
C GLN A 216 2.56 -5.28 7.56
N LEU A 217 2.42 -4.69 8.75
CA LEU A 217 2.09 -3.28 8.93
C LEU A 217 3.22 -2.36 8.45
N ASP A 218 2.83 -1.20 7.94
CA ASP A 218 3.78 -0.11 7.72
C ASP A 218 4.04 0.66 9.03
N THR A 219 4.95 1.64 8.99
CA THR A 219 5.35 2.39 10.20
C THR A 219 4.21 3.22 10.77
N LEU A 220 3.34 3.77 9.92
CA LEU A 220 2.22 4.59 10.36
C LEU A 220 1.18 3.71 11.07
N ASP A 221 0.85 2.57 10.49
CA ASP A 221 -0.11 1.62 11.07
C ASP A 221 0.36 1.09 12.43
N VAL A 222 1.66 0.78 12.58
CA VAL A 222 2.25 0.40 13.87
C VAL A 222 2.07 1.51 14.91
N GLN A 223 2.33 2.77 14.54
CA GLN A 223 2.17 3.90 15.45
C GLN A 223 0.71 4.12 15.85
N LEU A 224 -0.22 4.06 14.89
CA LEU A 224 -1.65 4.23 15.15
C LEU A 224 -2.16 3.15 16.12
N LEU A 225 -1.84 1.88 15.87
CA LEU A 225 -2.27 0.79 16.74
C LEU A 225 -1.60 0.80 18.12
N GLN A 226 -0.41 1.38 18.26
CA GLN A 226 0.25 1.52 19.56
C GLN A 226 -0.48 2.50 20.49
N TYR A 227 -1.12 3.53 19.92
CA TYR A 227 -1.91 4.52 20.67
C TYR A 227 -3.41 4.26 20.64
N PHE A 228 -3.84 3.17 19.99
CA PHE A 228 -5.25 2.81 19.90
C PHE A 228 -5.76 2.32 21.25
N GLU A 229 -6.76 3.02 21.78
CA GLU A 229 -7.53 2.62 22.96
C GLU A 229 -8.90 2.11 22.50
N VAL A 230 -9.24 0.88 22.87
CA VAL A 230 -10.56 0.29 22.59
C VAL A 230 -11.60 0.83 23.56
N ASP A 231 -12.76 1.20 23.03
CA ASP A 231 -13.97 1.49 23.81
C ASP A 231 -14.48 0.26 24.58
N GLU A 232 -15.48 0.43 25.45
CA GLU A 232 -16.12 -0.72 26.12
C GLU A 232 -16.77 -1.67 25.10
N PHE A 233 -16.63 -2.99 25.33
CA PHE A 233 -17.27 -3.99 24.47
C PHE A 233 -18.80 -3.91 24.57
N ASP A 234 -19.48 -3.75 23.43
CA ASP A 234 -20.93 -3.85 23.30
C ASP A 234 -21.31 -5.10 22.50
N LYS A 235 -22.06 -6.00 23.13
CA LYS A 235 -22.54 -7.24 22.54
C LYS A 235 -23.57 -7.07 21.43
N ASN A 236 -24.12 -5.87 21.25
CA ASN A 236 -25.11 -5.56 20.21
C ASN A 236 -24.54 -4.66 19.10
N ALA A 237 -23.26 -4.31 19.19
CA ALA A 237 -22.62 -3.41 18.23
C ALA A 237 -22.13 -4.13 16.97
N HIS A 238 -21.97 -3.35 15.91
CA HIS A 238 -21.26 -3.74 14.70
C HIS A 238 -19.80 -3.33 14.81
N TYR A 239 -18.94 -4.30 14.55
CA TYR A 239 -17.50 -4.11 14.59
C TYR A 239 -16.92 -4.17 13.19
N GLN A 240 -15.91 -3.35 12.95
CA GLN A 240 -15.07 -3.38 11.76
C GLN A 240 -13.63 -3.66 12.15
N LEU A 241 -12.89 -4.40 11.31
CA LEU A 241 -11.45 -4.48 11.41
C LEU A 241 -10.87 -3.06 11.36
N HIS A 242 -10.04 -2.71 12.34
CA HIS A 242 -9.44 -1.38 12.43
C HIS A 242 -8.77 -1.01 11.09
N PRO A 243 -8.94 0.22 10.57
CA PRO A 243 -8.41 0.62 9.26
C PRO A 243 -6.92 0.33 9.03
N SER A 244 -6.09 0.53 10.06
CA SER A 244 -4.65 0.20 10.06
C SER A 244 -4.31 -1.29 10.07
N CYS A 245 -5.27 -2.20 10.25
CA CYS A 245 -5.01 -3.64 10.27
C CYS A 245 -5.03 -4.24 8.86
N LYS A 246 -4.06 -5.12 8.59
CA LYS A 246 -3.95 -5.88 7.33
C LYS A 246 -4.31 -7.34 7.60
N ILE A 247 -5.28 -7.86 6.84
CA ILE A 247 -5.75 -9.25 6.94
C ILE A 247 -5.71 -9.93 5.58
N ALA A 248 -5.28 -11.19 5.57
CA ALA A 248 -5.36 -12.09 4.43
C ALA A 248 -5.54 -13.53 4.91
N TYR A 249 -5.90 -14.44 4.01
CA TYR A 249 -6.01 -15.86 4.33
C TYR A 249 -5.53 -16.74 3.18
N LEU A 250 -5.12 -17.96 3.53
CA LEU A 250 -4.76 -19.04 2.63
C LEU A 250 -5.74 -20.21 2.81
N LEU A 251 -6.02 -20.91 1.72
CA LEU A 251 -6.77 -22.16 1.71
C LEU A 251 -5.86 -23.28 1.19
N GLU A 252 -5.42 -24.15 2.09
CA GLU A 252 -4.64 -25.35 1.78
C GLU A 252 -5.56 -26.58 1.90
N GLY A 253 -6.27 -26.88 0.81
CA GLY A 253 -7.35 -27.87 0.83
C GLY A 253 -8.53 -27.35 1.65
N GLU A 254 -8.87 -28.04 2.74
CA GLU A 254 -9.91 -27.63 3.69
C GLU A 254 -9.36 -26.82 4.88
N THR A 255 -8.04 -26.66 4.96
CA THR A 255 -7.40 -25.93 6.06
C THR A 255 -7.36 -24.44 5.75
N LEU A 256 -7.98 -23.64 6.63
CA LEU A 256 -7.90 -22.19 6.62
C LEU A 256 -6.71 -21.72 7.48
N LYS A 257 -5.88 -20.83 6.91
CA LYS A 257 -4.88 -20.09 7.66
C LYS A 257 -5.14 -18.59 7.48
N VAL A 258 -5.35 -17.87 8.57
CA VAL A 258 -5.58 -16.41 8.55
C VAL A 258 -4.33 -15.71 9.08
N PHE A 259 -3.99 -14.59 8.47
CA PHE A 259 -2.83 -13.77 8.83
C PHE A 259 -3.31 -12.34 9.08
N ILE A 260 -2.96 -11.79 10.23
CA ILE A 260 -3.31 -10.43 10.64
C ILE A 260 -2.03 -9.73 11.07
N ASN A 261 -1.76 -8.57 10.50
CA ASN A 261 -0.65 -7.69 10.87
C ASN A 261 0.74 -8.37 10.83
N GLY A 262 0.92 -9.33 9.92
CA GLY A 262 2.17 -10.07 9.73
C GLY A 262 2.31 -11.32 10.58
N GLU A 263 1.28 -11.71 11.33
CA GLU A 263 1.29 -12.90 12.18
C GLU A 263 0.16 -13.87 11.83
N GLN A 264 0.39 -15.17 12.00
CA GLN A 264 -0.67 -16.16 11.88
C GLN A 264 -1.68 -16.01 13.03
N PHE A 265 -2.95 -15.90 12.68
CA PHE A 265 -4.07 -15.80 13.61
C PHE A 265 -4.64 -17.19 13.91
N ASP A 266 -4.80 -17.51 15.20
CA ASP A 266 -5.37 -18.78 15.63
C ASP A 266 -6.88 -18.81 15.34
N THR A 267 -7.27 -19.71 14.43
CA THR A 267 -8.65 -19.89 13.98
C THR A 267 -9.31 -21.17 14.51
N GLN A 268 -8.61 -21.97 15.34
CA GLN A 268 -9.09 -23.30 15.74
C GLN A 268 -10.44 -23.27 16.48
N ALA A 269 -10.75 -22.17 17.16
CA ALA A 269 -11.98 -21.98 17.91
C ALA A 269 -13.16 -21.49 17.06
N PHE A 270 -12.97 -21.17 15.77
CA PHE A 270 -13.97 -20.48 14.96
C PHE A 270 -14.34 -21.26 13.70
N GLU A 271 -15.59 -21.13 13.26
CA GLU A 271 -16.05 -21.75 12.02
C GLU A 271 -15.34 -21.13 10.80
N THR A 272 -14.83 -21.99 9.91
CA THR A 272 -14.10 -21.58 8.70
C THR A 272 -14.87 -20.58 7.86
N GLN A 273 -16.18 -20.80 7.66
CA GLN A 273 -17.00 -19.92 6.83
C GLN A 273 -17.13 -18.52 7.45
N THR A 274 -17.33 -18.44 8.76
CA THR A 274 -17.41 -17.18 9.51
C THR A 274 -16.09 -16.41 9.44
N MET A 275 -14.95 -17.08 9.59
CA MET A 275 -13.64 -16.45 9.45
C MET A 275 -13.41 -15.92 8.04
N VAL A 276 -13.73 -16.71 7.00
CA VAL A 276 -13.59 -16.27 5.60
C VAL A 276 -14.51 -15.08 5.31
N GLN A 277 -15.73 -15.07 5.83
CA GLN A 277 -16.65 -13.94 5.70
C GLN A 277 -16.09 -12.69 6.38
N PHE A 278 -15.58 -12.80 7.60
CA PHE A 278 -14.93 -11.67 8.29
C PHE A 278 -13.70 -11.16 7.54
N CYS A 279 -12.82 -12.04 7.05
CA CYS A 279 -11.64 -11.64 6.28
C CYS A 279 -12.00 -10.81 5.03
N ASN A 280 -13.07 -11.19 4.32
CA ASN A 280 -13.50 -10.53 3.10
C ASN A 280 -14.31 -9.24 3.37
N ASN A 281 -15.26 -9.30 4.30
CA ASN A 281 -16.15 -8.17 4.59
C ASN A 281 -15.50 -7.15 5.53
N ARG A 282 -14.52 -7.57 6.33
CA ARG A 282 -13.85 -6.79 7.38
C ARG A 282 -14.81 -6.23 8.44
N THR A 283 -16.02 -6.76 8.52
CA THR A 283 -17.05 -6.38 9.48
C THR A 283 -17.65 -7.62 10.12
N ILE A 284 -18.08 -7.50 11.37
CA ILE A 284 -18.72 -8.58 12.13
C ILE A 284 -19.75 -8.01 13.09
N ASN A 285 -20.92 -8.65 13.19
CA ASN A 285 -21.91 -8.29 14.19
C ASN A 285 -21.69 -9.12 15.46
N ALA A 286 -21.58 -8.45 16.61
CA ALA A 286 -21.36 -9.07 17.91
C ALA A 286 -22.50 -10.00 18.35
N ASP A 287 -23.75 -9.71 17.96
CA ASP A 287 -24.91 -10.50 18.38
C ASP A 287 -24.97 -11.88 17.69
N GLN A 288 -24.51 -11.94 16.45
CA GLN A 288 -24.47 -13.14 15.61
C GLN A 288 -23.23 -13.98 15.89
N TYR A 289 -22.07 -13.34 16.13
CA TYR A 289 -20.77 -14.01 16.25
C TYR A 289 -20.00 -13.61 17.52
N PRO A 290 -20.60 -13.76 18.72
CA PRO A 290 -20.05 -13.17 19.95
C PRO A 290 -18.65 -13.68 20.30
N GLU A 291 -18.36 -14.97 20.09
CA GLU A 291 -17.06 -15.55 20.46
C GLU A 291 -15.92 -14.97 19.63
N LEU A 292 -16.11 -14.87 18.30
CA LEU A 292 -15.12 -14.30 17.40
C LEU A 292 -14.95 -12.79 17.65
N THR A 293 -16.05 -12.06 17.79
CA THR A 293 -16.00 -10.61 18.05
C THR A 293 -15.28 -10.30 19.37
N ILE A 294 -15.57 -11.04 20.45
CA ILE A 294 -14.86 -10.88 21.73
C ILE A 294 -13.35 -11.16 21.56
N HIS A 295 -12.99 -12.17 20.77
CA HIS A 295 -11.60 -12.53 20.55
C HIS A 295 -10.84 -11.43 19.77
N LEU A 296 -11.44 -10.92 18.69
CA LEU A 296 -10.90 -9.81 17.89
C LEU A 296 -10.77 -8.53 18.73
N PHE A 297 -11.80 -8.22 19.52
CA PHE A 297 -11.84 -7.05 20.40
C PHE A 297 -10.75 -7.11 21.46
N LYS A 298 -10.56 -8.25 22.14
CA LYS A 298 -9.48 -8.43 23.15
C LYS A 298 -8.07 -8.31 22.58
N LYS A 299 -7.92 -8.45 21.26
CA LYS A 299 -6.66 -8.27 20.54
C LYS A 299 -6.52 -6.86 19.94
N ASN A 300 -7.44 -5.94 20.22
CA ASN A 300 -7.48 -4.58 19.70
C ASN A 300 -7.47 -4.53 18.16
N LEU A 301 -8.12 -5.49 17.50
CA LEU A 301 -8.15 -5.59 16.04
C LEU A 301 -9.37 -4.94 15.42
N VAL A 302 -10.39 -4.61 16.21
CA VAL A 302 -11.67 -4.11 15.72
C VAL A 302 -12.12 -2.85 16.45
N VAL A 303 -12.89 -2.02 15.74
CA VAL A 303 -13.53 -0.77 16.20
C VAL A 303 -15.04 -0.87 16.02
N ILE A 304 -15.81 -0.13 16.83
CA ILE A 304 -17.26 -0.01 16.67
C ILE A 304 -17.56 0.98 15.52
N ILE A 305 -18.57 0.69 14.69
CA ILE A 305 -18.94 1.52 13.52
C ILE A 305 -20.42 1.96 13.50
N ASP A 306 -21.09 1.91 14.66
CA ASP A 306 -22.52 2.30 14.80
C ASP A 306 -22.74 3.81 15.00
#